data_AF-A0A2V9XVF4-F1
#
_entry.id   AF-A0A2V9XVF4-F1
#
_cell.length_a   1.000
_cell.length_b   1.000
_cell.length_c   1.000
_cell.angle_alpha   90.00
_cell.angle_beta   90.00
_cell.angle_gamma   90.00
#
_symmetry.space_group_name_H-M   'P 1'
#
loop_
_entity.id
_entity.type
_entity.pdbx_description
1 polymer ?
#
loop_
_entity_poly.entity_id
_entity_poly.type
_entity_poly.pdbx_seq_one_letter_code
_entity_poly.pdbx_strand_id
1 'polypeptide(L)'
;ADWMPRNLYERVEVIFPLKDALLRERARRQILEAYLADNVKARLLQRDGKYIRAWQTQPGKRNVRPPSGTAAFNAQEFLIALAEGKQLLDAIPAPAPRRLRKGSLERKDKLQ
;
A
#
# COMPACT_ATOMS: atom_id res chain seq x y z
N ALA A 1 -0.61 17.38 9.72
CA ALA A 1 0.83 17.52 9.47
C ALA A 1 1.41 16.39 8.62
N ASP A 2 2.17 16.71 7.58
CA ASP A 2 3.17 15.78 7.02
C ASP A 2 4.46 15.79 7.86
N TRP A 3 5.41 14.90 7.56
CA TRP A 3 6.71 14.83 8.25
C TRP A 3 7.77 15.75 7.63
N MET A 4 7.47 17.02 7.51
CA MET A 4 8.44 18.03 7.08
C MET A 4 8.82 18.91 8.28
N PRO A 5 10.11 19.35 8.40
CA PRO A 5 10.55 20.17 9.54
C PRO A 5 9.64 21.37 9.82
N ARG A 6 9.18 22.07 8.78
CA ARG A 6 8.23 23.18 8.88
C ARG A 6 6.92 22.83 9.61
N ASN A 7 6.44 21.59 9.45
CA ASN A 7 5.21 21.13 10.08
C ASN A 7 5.46 20.64 11.52
N LEU A 8 6.70 20.31 11.88
CA LEU A 8 7.05 19.80 13.21
C LEU A 8 7.56 20.89 14.16
N TYR A 9 8.19 21.95 13.63
CA TYR A 9 8.85 22.99 14.45
C TYR A 9 8.28 24.39 14.23
N GLU A 10 7.74 24.68 13.04
CA GLU A 10 7.40 26.05 12.65
C GLU A 10 5.89 26.30 12.59
N ARG A 11 5.07 25.24 12.52
CA ARG A 11 3.61 25.33 12.39
C ARG A 11 2.89 24.71 13.58
N VAL A 12 1.74 25.28 13.92
CA VAL A 12 0.80 24.68 14.87
C VAL A 12 -0.05 23.65 14.12
N GLU A 13 0.10 22.39 14.51
CA GLU A 13 -0.58 21.25 13.89
C GLU A 13 -1.44 20.51 14.94
N VAL A 14 -2.51 19.87 14.47
CA VAL A 14 -3.41 19.08 15.33
C VAL A 14 -3.40 17.63 14.89
N ILE A 15 -3.25 16.73 15.87
CA ILE A 15 -3.43 15.29 15.71
C ILE A 15 -4.38 14.84 16.82
N PHE A 16 -5.35 14.00 16.47
CA PHE A 16 -6.28 13.44 17.44
C PHE A 16 -6.43 11.93 17.25
N PRO A 17 -6.65 11.17 18.33
CA PRO A 17 -6.84 9.73 18.24
C PRO A 17 -8.24 9.37 17.75
N LEU A 18 -8.33 8.35 16.89
CA LEU A 18 -9.59 7.70 16.54
C LEU A 18 -9.99 6.68 17.63
N LYS A 19 -10.76 7.16 18.62
CA LYS A 19 -11.19 6.34 19.77
C LYS A 19 -12.23 5.29 19.36
N ASP A 20 -13.18 5.66 18.52
CA ASP A 20 -14.22 4.76 18.01
C ASP A 20 -13.62 3.59 17.22
N ALA A 21 -14.02 2.38 17.59
CA ALA A 21 -13.47 1.16 16.99
C ALA A 21 -13.90 0.98 15.53
N LEU A 22 -15.13 1.37 15.18
CA LEU A 22 -15.65 1.28 13.81
C LEU A 22 -14.94 2.27 12.90
N LEU A 23 -14.70 3.50 13.34
CA LEU A 23 -13.94 4.50 12.57
C LEU A 23 -12.49 4.07 12.35
N ARG A 24 -11.86 3.46 13.37
CA ARG A 24 -10.50 2.94 13.26
C ARG A 24 -10.42 1.78 12.28
N GLU A 25 -11.37 0.85 12.33
CA GLU A 25 -11.43 -0.26 11.38
C GLU A 25 -11.75 0.22 9.98
N ARG A 26 -12.60 1.24 9.82
CA ARG A 26 -12.85 1.90 8.54
C ARG A 26 -11.57 2.51 7.96
N ALA A 27 -10.85 3.31 8.74
CA ALA A 27 -9.59 3.90 8.31
C ALA A 27 -8.57 2.84 7.88
N ARG A 28 -8.48 1.73 8.63
CA ARG A 28 -7.49 0.68 8.38
C ARG A 28 -7.88 -0.27 7.25
N ARG A 29 -9.04 -0.92 7.33
CA ARG A 29 -9.48 -1.97 6.40
C ARG A 29 -10.06 -1.44 5.10
N GLN A 30 -10.74 -0.30 5.14
CA GLN A 30 -11.39 0.21 3.95
C GLN A 30 -10.45 1.14 3.19
N ILE A 31 -9.86 2.10 3.89
CA ILE A 31 -9.06 3.16 3.26
C ILE A 31 -7.62 2.68 3.04
N LEU A 32 -6.87 2.38 4.11
CA LEU A 32 -5.45 2.06 3.98
C LEU A 32 -5.19 0.78 3.18
N GLU A 33 -5.96 -0.28 3.42
CA GLU A 33 -5.80 -1.53 2.66
C GLU A 33 -6.12 -1.35 1.17
N ALA A 34 -7.13 -0.56 0.79
CA ALA A 34 -7.39 -0.26 -0.62
C ALA A 34 -6.21 0.49 -1.27
N TYR A 35 -5.66 1.51 -0.61
CA TYR A 35 -4.49 2.23 -1.14
C TYR A 35 -3.25 1.32 -1.27
N LEU A 36 -3.06 0.38 -0.34
CA LEU A 36 -1.94 -0.58 -0.39
C LEU A 36 -2.13 -1.67 -1.45
N ALA A 37 -3.37 -2.00 -1.81
CA ALA A 37 -3.71 -2.98 -2.83
C ALA A 37 -3.71 -2.40 -4.26
N ASP A 38 -3.66 -1.06 -4.41
CA ASP A 38 -3.65 -0.41 -5.72
C ASP A 38 -2.49 -0.93 -6.59
N ASN A 39 -2.85 -1.51 -7.73
CA ASN A 39 -1.89 -2.04 -8.68
C ASN A 39 -1.95 -1.34 -10.05
N VAL A 40 -2.77 -0.29 -10.19
CA VAL A 40 -2.93 0.45 -11.44
C VAL A 40 -2.21 1.79 -11.38
N LYS A 41 -2.46 2.55 -10.32
CA LYS A 41 -2.00 3.93 -10.12
C LYS A 41 -0.84 4.02 -9.13
N ALA A 42 -0.65 3.05 -8.24
CA ALA A 42 0.45 3.05 -7.27
C ALA A 42 1.83 3.24 -7.93
N ARG A 43 2.67 4.04 -7.30
CA ARG A 43 4.05 4.30 -7.71
C ARG A 43 5.01 4.02 -6.56
N LEU A 44 6.13 3.37 -6.88
CA LEU A 44 7.20 3.10 -5.93
C LEU A 44 8.33 4.10 -6.16
N LEU A 45 8.65 4.84 -5.10
CA LEU A 45 9.82 5.71 -5.05
C LEU A 45 11.09 4.86 -5.07
N GLN A 46 11.93 5.08 -6.08
CA GLN A 46 13.24 4.46 -6.20
C GLN A 46 14.31 5.28 -5.47
N ARG A 47 15.47 4.66 -5.23
CA ARG A 47 16.60 5.32 -4.55
C ARG A 47 17.13 6.54 -5.30
N ASP A 48 16.95 6.59 -6.62
CA ASP A 48 17.36 7.69 -7.49
C ASP A 48 16.31 8.83 -7.56
N GLY A 49 15.26 8.76 -6.73
CA GLY A 49 14.18 9.75 -6.70
C GLY A 49 13.13 9.57 -7.79
N LYS A 50 13.31 8.62 -8.72
CA LYS A 50 12.31 8.36 -9.76
C LYS A 50 11.17 7.53 -9.21
N TYR A 51 9.98 7.78 -9.73
CA TYR A 51 8.80 6.99 -9.44
C TYR A 51 8.52 6.04 -10.60
N ILE A 52 8.43 4.75 -10.31
CA ILE A 52 7.99 3.72 -11.26
C ILE A 52 6.65 3.17 -10.82
N ARG A 53 5.84 2.66 -11.75
CA ARG A 53 4.58 2.00 -11.39
C ARG A 53 4.87 0.71 -10.63
N ALA A 54 4.02 0.38 -9.65
CA ALA A 54 4.20 -0.82 -8.83
C ALA A 54 4.26 -2.12 -9.66
N TRP A 55 3.49 -2.21 -10.74
CA TRP A 55 3.53 -3.35 -11.64
C TRP A 55 4.84 -3.48 -12.44
N GLN A 56 5.63 -2.40 -12.61
CA GLN A 56 6.91 -2.45 -13.33
C GLN A 56 8.03 -3.14 -12.56
N THR A 57 7.85 -3.41 -11.27
CA THR A 57 8.92 -3.97 -10.43
C THR A 57 9.07 -5.48 -10.53
N GLN A 58 8.34 -6.17 -11.42
CA GLN A 58 8.44 -7.62 -11.60
C GLN A 58 9.77 -8.01 -12.25
N PRO A 59 10.69 -8.68 -11.52
CA PRO A 59 11.98 -9.09 -12.08
C PRO A 59 11.80 -10.08 -13.24
N GLY A 60 12.55 -9.91 -14.32
CA GLY A 60 12.63 -10.89 -15.41
C GLY A 60 11.60 -10.73 -16.54
N LYS A 61 10.69 -9.75 -16.48
CA LYS A 61 9.77 -9.45 -17.59
C LYS A 61 10.18 -8.15 -18.31
N ARG A 62 10.76 -8.29 -19.51
CA ARG A 62 11.19 -7.15 -20.36
C ARG A 62 10.01 -6.30 -20.88
N ASN A 63 8.78 -6.81 -20.85
CA ASN A 63 7.56 -6.10 -21.25
C ASN A 63 6.45 -6.34 -20.22
N VAL A 64 6.44 -5.62 -19.10
CA VAL A 64 5.31 -5.67 -18.17
C VAL A 64 4.22 -4.73 -18.67
N ARG A 65 3.02 -5.27 -18.91
CA ARG A 65 1.83 -4.48 -19.24
C ARG A 65 1.12 -4.05 -17.95
N PRO A 66 0.40 -2.91 -17.96
CA PRO A 66 -0.47 -2.55 -16.85
C PRO A 66 -1.48 -3.68 -16.55
N PRO A 67 -1.82 -3.92 -15.27
CA PRO A 67 -2.95 -4.78 -14.93
C PRO A 67 -4.23 -4.29 -15.61
N SER A 68 -5.03 -5.22 -16.10
CA SER A 68 -6.29 -4.94 -16.79
C SER A 68 -7.37 -5.96 -16.42
N GLY A 69 -8.63 -5.63 -16.69
CA GLY A 69 -9.78 -6.47 -16.38
C GLY A 69 -9.86 -6.79 -14.88
N THR A 70 -10.17 -8.05 -14.56
CA THR A 70 -10.34 -8.52 -13.16
C THR A 70 -9.07 -8.50 -12.33
N ALA A 71 -7.89 -8.41 -12.97
CA ALA A 71 -6.61 -8.30 -12.26
C ALA A 71 -6.26 -6.86 -11.87
N ALA A 72 -6.95 -5.87 -12.43
CA ALA A 72 -6.73 -4.46 -12.13
C ALA A 72 -7.47 -4.04 -10.86
N PHE A 73 -6.78 -3.35 -9.97
CA PHE A 73 -7.36 -2.74 -8.79
C PHE A 73 -6.89 -1.29 -8.67
N ASN A 74 -7.84 -0.36 -8.78
CA ASN A 74 -7.65 1.08 -8.62
C ASN A 74 -8.37 1.52 -7.34
N ALA A 75 -7.61 2.03 -6.37
CA ALA A 75 -8.17 2.38 -5.05
C ALA A 75 -9.23 3.49 -5.14
N GLN A 76 -9.07 4.46 -6.03
CA GLN A 76 -10.00 5.59 -6.14
C GLN A 76 -11.36 5.13 -6.69
N GLU A 77 -11.35 4.33 -7.75
CA GLU A 77 -12.57 3.76 -8.34
C GLU A 77 -13.28 2.86 -7.32
N PHE A 78 -12.53 2.01 -6.61
CA PHE A 78 -13.06 1.17 -5.54
C PHE A 78 -13.72 2.00 -4.41
N LEU A 79 -13.04 3.02 -3.89
CA LEU A 79 -13.56 3.82 -2.78
C LEU A 79 -14.81 4.64 -3.18
N ILE A 80 -14.89 5.10 -4.43
CA ILE A 80 -16.10 5.73 -4.98
C ILE A 80 -17.24 4.71 -5.01
N ALA A 81 -17.04 3.53 -5.61
CA ALA A 81 -18.06 2.49 -5.70
C ALA A 81 -18.52 1.99 -4.32
N LEU A 82 -17.60 1.87 -3.36
CA LEU A 82 -17.89 1.52 -1.97
C LEU A 82 -18.77 2.58 -1.30
N ALA A 83 -18.48 3.86 -1.50
CA ALA A 83 -19.28 4.97 -0.95
C ALA A 83 -20.68 5.04 -1.58
N GLU A 84 -20.81 4.64 -2.85
CA GLU A 84 -22.09 4.51 -3.55
C GLU A 84 -22.85 3.21 -3.20
N GLY A 85 -22.27 2.32 -2.37
CA GLY A 85 -22.87 1.03 -2.02
C GLY A 85 -22.86 0.00 -3.16
N LYS A 86 -22.12 0.25 -4.23
CA LYS A 86 -22.02 -0.63 -5.42
C LYS A 86 -20.97 -1.74 -5.24
N GLN A 87 -20.09 -1.62 -4.24
CA GLN A 87 -19.01 -2.55 -3.99
C GLN A 87 -18.89 -2.87 -2.50
N LEU A 88 -18.47 -4.10 -2.18
CA LEU A 88 -18.22 -4.57 -0.82
C LEU A 88 -16.72 -4.56 -0.50
N LEU A 89 -16.38 -4.60 0.79
CA LEU A 89 -14.99 -4.58 1.27
C LEU A 89 -14.18 -5.79 0.82
N ASP A 90 -14.83 -6.94 0.63
CA ASP A 90 -14.19 -8.19 0.20
C ASP A 90 -13.64 -8.12 -1.23
N ALA A 91 -13.95 -7.06 -1.97
CA ALA A 91 -13.37 -6.79 -3.29
C ALA A 91 -11.94 -6.23 -3.22
N ILE A 92 -11.43 -5.85 -2.04
CA ILE A 92 -10.01 -5.50 -1.87
C ILE A 92 -9.17 -6.77 -2.02
N PRO A 93 -8.21 -6.82 -2.97
CA PRO A 93 -7.35 -7.98 -3.15
C PRO A 93 -6.57 -8.31 -1.88
N ALA A 94 -6.50 -9.59 -1.54
CA ALA A 94 -5.63 -10.05 -0.46
C ALA A 94 -4.17 -9.67 -0.74
N PRO A 95 -3.40 -9.24 0.28
CA PRO A 95 -2.00 -8.88 0.10
C PRO A 95 -1.22 -10.09 -0.41
N ALA A 96 -0.35 -9.86 -1.38
CA ALA A 96 0.51 -10.92 -1.91
C ALA A 96 1.35 -11.54 -0.79
N PRO A 97 1.52 -12.88 -0.76
CA PRO A 97 2.29 -13.54 0.28
C PRO A 97 3.72 -12.99 0.30
N ARG A 98 4.18 -12.58 1.48
CA ARG A 98 5.52 -12.03 1.69
C ARG A 98 6.54 -13.13 1.41
N ARG A 99 7.26 -13.06 0.28
CA ARG A 99 8.36 -13.99 0.00
C ARG A 99 9.44 -13.83 1.08
N LEU A 100 9.53 -14.81 1.99
CA LEU A 100 10.65 -14.92 2.91
C LEU A 100 11.93 -15.08 2.09
N ARG A 101 12.91 -14.19 2.30
CA ARG A 101 14.22 -14.34 1.67
C ARG A 101 14.90 -15.58 2.28
N LYS A 102 15.29 -16.55 1.46
CA LYS A 102 15.96 -17.82 1.83
C LYS A 102 17.28 -17.67 2.64
N GLY A 103 17.74 -16.48 2.98
CA GLY A 103 19.07 -16.23 3.56
C GLY A 103 19.13 -15.89 5.05
N SER A 104 18.01 -15.90 5.78
CA SER A 104 18.00 -15.48 7.20
C SER A 104 18.09 -16.64 8.23
N LEU A 105 18.17 -17.89 7.79
CA LEU A 105 18.25 -19.06 8.69
C LEU A 105 19.66 -19.64 8.90
N GLU A 106 20.67 -19.30 8.09
CA GLU A 106 21.99 -19.99 8.18
C GLU A 106 23.04 -19.35 9.10
N ARG A 107 22.71 -18.28 9.84
CA ARG A 107 23.70 -17.59 10.71
C ARG A 107 23.65 -17.98 12.19
N LYS A 108 23.20 -19.18 12.54
CA LYS A 108 23.22 -19.63 13.96
C LYS A 108 24.11 -20.84 14.30
N ASP A 109 24.70 -21.54 13.32
CA ASP A 109 25.42 -22.79 13.60
C ASP A 109 26.95 -22.75 13.46
N LYS A 110 27.59 -21.59 13.61
CA LYS A 110 29.05 -21.49 13.68
C LYS A 110 29.55 -20.57 14.80
N LEU A 111 29.33 -21.01 16.03
CA LEU A 111 30.26 -20.78 17.15
C LEU A 111 30.36 -22.09 17.93
N GLN A 112 31.36 -22.89 17.57
CA GLN A 112 32.10 -23.79 18.47
C GLN A 112 33.57 -23.48 18.27
#